data_AF-A0A1E7IGZ1-F1
#
_entry.id   AF-A0A1E7IGZ1-F1
#
_cell.length_a   1.000
_cell.length_b   1.000
_cell.length_c   1.000
_cell.angle_alpha   90.00
_cell.angle_beta   90.00
_cell.angle_gamma   90.00
#
_symmetry.space_group_name_H-M   'P 1'
#
loop_
_entity.id
_entity.type
_entity.pdbx_description
1 polymer ?
#
loop_
_entity_poly.entity_id
_entity_poly.type
_entity_poly.pdbx_seq_one_letter_code
_entity_poly.pdbx_strand_id
1 'polypeptide(L)'
;MAGSTQFKRAEFVRLQFQLRFTELIVVDLATLLRIRRSLRAAANYCFMGDNLSTCNRFGRLFSPELSCDPVAQRQFQKSSPAFVFHFDYGQVATYQRGDLMTLNVIVWGGNLEIIKDLTQVIEALGKAGLRHDAGRFEVVEIYAEDSACQPQKIWSRGESFNALMVPVRDGDWWLNSCALECDHIQLRFLMPSRLIVKQRPMFYPTFKLIFPFILRRVTSMLYAHCCLDLDVDAQALLAMAGSVETQKNDLKWNDWRELQGVDRNLALGGVEGSIDLYGSALIDLVPYLYLGSLMNLGKNAAYGAGRYRVVPYEFKG
;
A
#
# COMPACT_ATOMS: atom_id res chain seq x y z
N MET A 1 -16.99 15.87 -22.31
CA MET A 1 -15.53 15.68 -22.21
C MET A 1 -15.27 14.20 -22.32
N ALA A 2 -14.52 13.76 -23.32
CA ALA A 2 -14.17 12.35 -23.46
C ALA A 2 -13.33 11.96 -22.25
N GLY A 3 -13.91 11.22 -21.30
CA GLY A 3 -13.20 10.74 -20.13
C GLY A 3 -12.00 9.93 -20.61
N SER A 4 -10.80 10.39 -20.28
CA SER A 4 -9.56 9.63 -20.48
C SER A 4 -9.78 8.22 -19.92
N THR A 5 -9.83 7.21 -20.79
CA THR A 5 -10.01 5.80 -20.39
C THR A 5 -8.70 5.15 -19.96
N GLN A 6 -7.73 5.95 -19.50
CA GLN A 6 -6.34 5.54 -19.35
C GLN A 6 -6.16 4.52 -18.21
N PHE A 7 -7.00 4.58 -17.16
CA PHE A 7 -6.90 3.71 -15.99
C PHE A 7 -8.05 2.69 -15.90
N LYS A 8 -8.84 2.50 -16.96
CA LYS A 8 -9.94 1.53 -17.01
C LYS A 8 -9.52 0.10 -16.70
N ARG A 9 -8.26 -0.25 -16.97
CA ARG A 9 -7.69 -1.58 -16.68
C ARG A 9 -6.96 -1.64 -15.34
N ALA A 10 -6.86 -0.53 -14.61
CA ALA A 10 -6.23 -0.48 -13.29
C ALA A 10 -7.16 -1.09 -12.24
N GLU A 11 -7.29 -2.42 -12.27
CA GLU A 11 -8.20 -3.17 -11.42
C GLU A 11 -7.65 -3.34 -10.00
N PHE A 12 -8.51 -3.15 -9.00
CA PHE A 12 -8.18 -3.43 -7.60
C PHE A 12 -9.41 -3.81 -6.75
N VAL A 13 -9.15 -4.44 -5.61
CA VAL A 13 -10.15 -4.81 -4.59
C VAL A 13 -9.72 -4.21 -3.26
N ARG A 14 -10.66 -3.63 -2.51
CA ARG A 14 -10.43 -3.16 -1.13
C ARG A 14 -11.08 -4.13 -0.16
N LEU A 15 -10.25 -4.68 0.73
CA LEU A 15 -10.61 -5.71 1.69
C LEU A 15 -10.39 -5.21 3.12
N GLN A 16 -11.20 -5.69 4.04
CA GLN A 16 -11.08 -5.46 5.47
C GLN A 16 -11.13 -6.81 6.18
N PHE A 17 -9.99 -7.22 6.75
CA PHE A 17 -9.88 -8.45 7.53
C PHE A 17 -10.18 -8.13 8.99
N GLN A 18 -11.17 -8.80 9.58
CA GLN A 18 -11.45 -8.71 11.01
C GLN A 18 -10.58 -9.71 11.75
N LEU A 19 -9.63 -9.21 12.55
CA LEU A 19 -8.68 -10.02 13.32
C LEU A 19 -9.11 -10.03 14.78
N ARG A 20 -9.49 -11.18 15.33
CA ARG A 20 -9.83 -11.34 16.74
C ARG A 20 -8.62 -11.83 17.52
N PHE A 21 -8.12 -11.03 18.45
CA PHE A 21 -7.01 -11.44 19.30
C PHE A 21 -7.42 -12.54 20.28
N THR A 22 -6.58 -13.55 20.43
CA THR A 22 -6.83 -14.68 21.36
C THR A 22 -6.11 -14.51 22.70
N GLU A 23 -5.36 -13.43 22.84
CA GLU A 23 -4.55 -13.10 24.00
C GLU A 23 -4.29 -11.59 24.08
N LEU A 24 -3.74 -11.15 25.21
CA LEU A 24 -3.34 -9.76 25.38
C LEU A 24 -2.11 -9.43 24.54
N ILE A 25 -2.15 -8.30 23.83
CA ILE A 25 -0.99 -7.72 23.14
C ILE A 25 -1.04 -6.19 23.16
N VAL A 26 0.13 -5.58 23.34
CA VAL A 26 0.35 -4.18 22.99
C VAL A 26 0.85 -4.11 21.55
N VAL A 27 0.04 -3.52 20.67
CA VAL A 27 0.39 -3.27 19.27
C VAL A 27 0.91 -1.85 19.16
N ASP A 28 2.23 -1.72 18.99
CA ASP A 28 2.89 -0.45 18.71
C ASP A 28 3.16 -0.28 17.20
N LEU A 29 3.61 0.92 16.82
CA LEU A 29 3.96 1.23 15.43
C LEU A 29 5.04 0.28 14.89
N ALA A 30 6.01 -0.11 15.73
CA ALA A 30 7.05 -1.06 15.35
C ALA A 30 6.50 -2.46 15.06
N THR A 31 5.48 -2.91 15.79
CA THR A 31 4.79 -4.18 15.56
C THR A 31 4.12 -4.18 14.19
N LEU A 32 3.36 -3.13 13.87
CA LEU A 32 2.69 -2.98 12.58
C LEU A 32 3.70 -2.92 11.41
N LEU A 33 4.69 -2.03 11.48
CA LEU A 33 5.63 -1.80 10.37
C LEU A 33 6.67 -2.91 10.16
N ARG A 34 6.74 -3.91 11.07
CA ARG A 34 7.65 -5.07 10.97
C ARG A 34 6.96 -6.35 10.51
N ILE A 35 5.67 -6.30 10.19
CA ILE A 35 4.88 -7.46 9.77
C ILE A 35 5.48 -8.19 8.57
N ARG A 36 6.27 -7.51 7.72
CA ARG A 36 6.93 -8.12 6.55
C ARG A 36 7.67 -9.41 6.87
N ARG A 37 8.44 -9.47 7.95
CA ARG A 37 9.27 -10.64 8.27
C ARG A 37 8.40 -11.81 8.73
N SER A 38 7.47 -11.56 9.64
CA SER A 38 6.57 -12.58 10.18
C SER A 38 5.60 -13.09 9.12
N LEU A 39 5.05 -12.20 8.28
CA LEU A 39 4.17 -12.57 7.18
C LEU A 39 4.87 -13.47 6.15
N ARG A 40 6.12 -13.14 5.78
CA ARG A 40 6.92 -14.01 4.87
C ARG A 40 7.30 -15.34 5.52
N ALA A 41 7.56 -15.35 6.82
CA ALA A 41 7.82 -16.61 7.54
C ALA A 41 6.56 -17.49 7.59
N ALA A 42 5.39 -16.90 7.87
CA ALA A 42 4.10 -17.59 7.79
C ALA A 42 3.85 -18.15 6.39
N ALA A 43 4.13 -17.37 5.34
CA ALA A 43 4.00 -17.84 3.97
C ALA A 43 4.95 -19.00 3.61
N ASN A 44 6.22 -18.93 4.04
CA ASN A 44 7.14 -20.04 3.85
C ASN A 44 6.61 -21.32 4.50
N TYR A 45 5.95 -21.22 5.65
CA TYR A 45 5.32 -22.35 6.32
C TYR A 45 4.07 -22.84 5.57
N CYS A 46 3.19 -21.93 5.12
CA CYS A 46 1.98 -22.27 4.36
C CYS A 46 2.27 -22.98 3.04
N PHE A 47 3.34 -22.57 2.37
CA PHE A 47 3.69 -22.99 1.01
C PHE A 47 4.86 -23.99 1.01
N MET A 48 5.14 -24.64 2.15
CA MET A 48 6.13 -25.72 2.20
C MET A 48 5.71 -26.86 1.27
N GLY A 49 6.56 -27.20 0.30
CA GLY A 49 6.30 -28.27 -0.66
C GLY A 49 5.70 -27.82 -1.99
N ASP A 50 5.40 -26.52 -2.16
CA ASP A 50 5.08 -25.97 -3.48
C ASP A 50 6.35 -26.04 -4.36
N ASN A 51 6.37 -26.99 -5.31
CA ASN A 51 7.52 -27.21 -6.20
C ASN A 51 7.72 -26.03 -7.18
N LEU A 52 8.98 -25.68 -7.41
CA LEU A 52 9.45 -24.61 -8.31
C LEU A 52 8.98 -24.75 -9.77
N SER A 53 8.51 -25.92 -10.20
CA SER A 53 8.20 -26.20 -11.61
C SER A 53 6.73 -26.01 -12.02
N THR A 54 5.77 -25.91 -11.10
CA THR A 54 4.33 -25.81 -11.47
C THR A 54 3.50 -24.76 -10.72
N CYS A 55 3.86 -24.31 -9.51
CA CYS A 55 3.13 -23.22 -8.84
C CYS A 55 3.96 -22.51 -7.76
N ASN A 56 4.68 -21.45 -8.11
CA ASN A 56 5.43 -20.64 -7.14
C ASN A 56 4.51 -19.61 -6.43
N ARG A 57 3.66 -20.06 -5.51
CA ARG A 57 2.70 -19.20 -4.77
C ARG A 57 3.40 -18.12 -3.95
N PHE A 58 4.51 -18.49 -3.28
CA PHE A 58 5.32 -17.52 -2.54
C PHE A 58 5.86 -16.41 -3.45
N GLY A 59 6.42 -16.78 -4.60
CA GLY A 59 6.89 -15.86 -5.62
C GLY A 59 5.77 -14.95 -6.09
N ARG A 60 4.64 -15.53 -6.53
CA ARG A 60 3.45 -14.78 -6.95
C ARG A 60 3.02 -13.72 -5.92
N LEU A 61 2.98 -14.08 -4.63
CA LEU A 61 2.48 -13.19 -3.59
C LEU A 61 3.51 -12.12 -3.17
N PHE A 62 4.80 -12.45 -3.05
CA PHE A 62 5.79 -11.57 -2.43
C PHE A 62 6.94 -11.11 -3.31
N SER A 63 7.17 -11.80 -4.42
CA SER A 63 8.28 -11.58 -5.35
C SER A 63 7.80 -11.86 -6.79
N PRO A 64 6.75 -11.16 -7.27
CA PRO A 64 6.18 -11.41 -8.59
C PRO A 64 7.27 -11.29 -9.66
N GLU A 65 7.22 -12.17 -10.65
CA GLU A 65 8.23 -12.23 -11.71
C GLU A 65 8.29 -10.90 -12.46
N LEU A 66 9.49 -10.54 -12.89
CA LEU A 66 9.69 -9.40 -13.78
C LEU A 66 9.13 -9.76 -15.15
N SER A 67 8.59 -8.77 -15.85
CA SER A 67 8.17 -8.97 -17.24
C SER A 67 9.34 -9.46 -18.10
N CYS A 68 9.03 -10.25 -19.12
CA CYS A 68 10.01 -10.68 -20.12
C CYS A 68 10.43 -9.54 -21.08
N ASP A 69 9.73 -8.40 -21.06
CA ASP A 69 10.03 -7.23 -21.88
C ASP A 69 11.30 -6.50 -21.36
N PRO A 70 12.38 -6.41 -22.17
CA PRO A 70 13.63 -5.75 -21.78
C PRO A 70 13.46 -4.26 -21.44
N VAL A 71 12.50 -3.56 -22.05
CA VAL A 71 12.23 -2.13 -21.76
C VAL A 71 11.64 -2.01 -20.37
N ALA A 72 10.59 -2.79 -20.10
CA ALA A 72 9.97 -2.85 -18.78
C ALA A 72 10.92 -3.36 -17.69
N GLN A 73 11.82 -4.31 -17.96
CA GLN A 73 12.83 -4.75 -16.99
C GLN A 73 13.80 -3.64 -16.60
N ARG A 74 14.25 -2.84 -17.57
CA ARG A 74 15.13 -1.68 -17.31
C ARG A 74 14.41 -0.61 -16.50
N GLN A 75 13.12 -0.40 -16.76
CA GLN A 75 12.30 0.61 -16.10
C GLN A 75 11.83 0.18 -14.70
N PHE A 76 11.45 -1.08 -14.52
CA PHE A 76 10.87 -1.65 -13.31
C PHE A 76 11.76 -2.76 -12.74
N GLN A 77 12.87 -2.34 -12.09
CA GLN A 77 13.91 -3.26 -11.58
C GLN A 77 13.42 -4.29 -10.54
N LYS A 78 12.28 -4.06 -9.89
CA LYS A 78 11.65 -5.01 -8.96
C LYS A 78 10.16 -4.71 -8.81
N SER A 79 9.31 -5.69 -9.08
CA SER A 79 7.88 -5.56 -8.82
C SER A 79 7.56 -5.69 -7.32
N SER A 80 6.67 -4.82 -6.83
CA SER A 80 6.14 -4.90 -5.47
C SER A 80 5.05 -5.98 -5.41
N PRO A 81 4.75 -6.54 -4.22
CA PRO A 81 3.59 -7.40 -4.03
C PRO A 81 2.30 -6.75 -4.57
N ALA A 82 1.38 -7.57 -5.08
CA ALA A 82 0.06 -7.11 -5.55
C ALA A 82 -0.83 -6.58 -4.43
N PHE A 83 -0.49 -6.87 -3.16
CA PHE A 83 -1.23 -6.39 -2.00
C PHE A 83 -0.54 -5.19 -1.33
N VAL A 84 -1.33 -4.36 -0.68
CA VAL A 84 -0.89 -3.22 0.12
C VAL A 84 -1.71 -3.16 1.40
N PHE A 85 -1.05 -3.27 2.55
CA PHE A 85 -1.69 -3.02 3.84
C PHE A 85 -1.85 -1.53 4.09
N HIS A 86 -3.01 -1.11 4.56
CA HIS A 86 -3.28 0.26 4.99
C HIS A 86 -3.43 0.29 6.51
N PHE A 87 -2.33 0.59 7.19
CA PHE A 87 -2.35 0.80 8.63
C PHE A 87 -2.78 2.23 9.00
N ASP A 88 -3.25 2.36 10.24
CA ASP A 88 -3.66 3.61 10.86
C ASP A 88 -3.17 3.67 12.31
N TYR A 89 -2.91 4.87 12.83
CA TYR A 89 -2.57 5.04 14.24
C TYR A 89 -3.70 4.58 15.18
N GLY A 90 -4.96 4.53 14.73
CA GLY A 90 -6.06 3.93 15.49
C GLY A 90 -5.89 2.44 15.79
N GLN A 91 -4.97 1.74 15.11
CA GLN A 91 -4.62 0.34 15.42
C GLN A 91 -3.48 0.22 16.44
N VAL A 92 -2.85 1.33 16.83
CA VAL A 92 -1.85 1.37 17.88
C VAL A 92 -2.57 1.42 19.22
N ALA A 93 -2.75 0.26 19.84
CA ALA A 93 -3.53 0.11 21.06
C ALA A 93 -3.09 -1.13 21.85
N THR A 94 -3.63 -1.26 23.05
CA THR A 94 -3.60 -2.53 23.80
C THR A 94 -4.87 -3.30 23.49
N TYR A 95 -4.71 -4.52 23.00
CA TYR A 95 -5.81 -5.43 22.70
C TYR A 95 -5.87 -6.53 23.75
N GLN A 96 -7.08 -6.82 24.21
CA GLN A 96 -7.42 -7.94 25.07
C GLN A 96 -7.87 -9.15 24.26
N ARG A 97 -7.94 -10.30 24.91
CA ARG A 97 -8.56 -11.49 24.32
C ARG A 97 -10.02 -11.20 23.94
N GLY A 98 -10.36 -11.43 22.69
CA GLY A 98 -11.68 -11.19 22.12
C GLY A 98 -11.80 -9.87 21.37
N ASP A 99 -10.87 -8.94 21.55
CA ASP A 99 -10.89 -7.65 20.85
C ASP A 99 -10.64 -7.84 19.35
N LEU A 100 -11.25 -6.95 18.56
CA LEU A 100 -11.14 -6.94 17.11
C LEU A 100 -10.22 -5.82 16.62
N MET A 101 -9.36 -6.15 15.67
CA MET A 101 -8.61 -5.19 14.87
C MET A 101 -8.94 -5.38 13.40
N THR A 102 -9.38 -4.30 12.75
CA THR A 102 -9.59 -4.27 11.29
C THR A 102 -8.26 -4.08 10.58
N LEU A 103 -7.85 -5.02 9.74
CA LEU A 103 -6.71 -4.90 8.84
C LEU A 103 -7.20 -4.57 7.42
N ASN A 104 -6.95 -3.34 6.97
CA ASN A 104 -7.30 -2.89 5.62
C ASN A 104 -6.24 -3.33 4.61
N VAL A 105 -6.68 -3.91 3.49
CA VAL A 105 -5.80 -4.42 2.44
C VAL A 105 -6.35 -4.03 1.07
N ILE A 106 -5.47 -3.56 0.19
CA ILE A 106 -5.78 -3.36 -1.23
C ILE A 106 -5.06 -4.45 -2.02
N VAL A 107 -5.77 -5.13 -2.91
CA VAL A 107 -5.20 -6.14 -3.82
C VAL A 107 -5.39 -5.68 -5.25
N TRP A 108 -4.29 -5.54 -6.00
CA TRP A 108 -4.27 -5.09 -7.39
C TRP A 108 -4.39 -6.27 -8.36
N GLY A 109 -4.99 -6.03 -9.52
CA GLY A 109 -5.18 -7.00 -10.59
C GLY A 109 -6.37 -7.94 -10.44
N GLY A 110 -7.25 -7.71 -9.46
CA GLY A 110 -8.49 -8.49 -9.28
C GLY A 110 -8.29 -10.00 -9.04
N ASN A 111 -7.07 -10.45 -8.74
CA ASN A 111 -6.74 -11.86 -8.74
C ASN A 111 -7.21 -12.56 -7.45
N LEU A 112 -8.30 -13.34 -7.57
CA LEU A 112 -8.87 -14.11 -6.46
C LEU A 112 -7.86 -15.08 -5.83
N GLU A 113 -6.93 -15.65 -6.59
CA GLU A 113 -5.90 -16.54 -6.05
C GLU A 113 -4.93 -15.80 -5.12
N ILE A 114 -4.64 -14.53 -5.38
CA ILE A 114 -3.84 -13.70 -4.48
C ILE A 114 -4.59 -13.46 -3.17
N ILE A 115 -5.90 -13.25 -3.22
CA ILE A 115 -6.74 -13.06 -2.02
C ILE A 115 -6.79 -14.34 -1.18
N LYS A 116 -6.96 -15.50 -1.82
CA LYS A 116 -6.93 -16.81 -1.16
C LYS A 116 -5.58 -17.09 -0.50
N ASP A 117 -4.49 -16.92 -1.25
CA ASP A 117 -3.12 -17.11 -0.75
C ASP A 117 -2.85 -16.17 0.42
N LEU A 118 -3.16 -14.88 0.26
CA LEU A 118 -2.94 -13.88 1.31
C LEU A 118 -3.75 -14.20 2.56
N THR A 119 -4.99 -14.66 2.42
CA THR A 119 -5.81 -15.06 3.57
C THR A 119 -5.19 -16.22 4.33
N GLN A 120 -4.77 -17.28 3.64
CA GLN A 120 -4.09 -18.43 4.26
C GLN A 120 -2.82 -18.00 5.00
N VAL A 121 -2.05 -17.07 4.42
CA VAL A 121 -0.85 -16.53 5.06
C VAL A 121 -1.18 -15.68 6.29
N ILE A 122 -2.24 -14.86 6.24
CA ILE A 122 -2.69 -14.06 7.40
C ILE A 122 -3.21 -14.98 8.52
N GLU A 123 -3.93 -16.06 8.19
CA GLU A 123 -4.34 -17.05 9.19
C GLU A 123 -3.15 -17.75 9.85
N ALA A 124 -2.14 -18.12 9.06
CA ALA A 124 -0.90 -18.69 9.61
C ALA A 124 -0.10 -17.69 10.44
N LEU A 125 -0.07 -16.41 10.03
CA LEU A 125 0.47 -15.33 10.84
C LEU A 125 -0.30 -15.20 12.16
N GLY A 126 -1.63 -15.34 12.15
CA GLY A 126 -2.46 -15.32 13.36
C GLY A 126 -2.12 -16.43 14.35
N LYS A 127 -1.76 -17.62 13.85
CA LYS A 127 -1.26 -18.73 14.69
C LYS A 127 0.12 -18.45 15.27
N ALA A 128 1.00 -17.83 14.48
CA ALA A 128 2.37 -17.50 14.89
C ALA A 128 2.44 -16.29 15.84
N GLY A 129 1.53 -15.33 15.68
CA GLY A 129 1.48 -14.05 16.38
C GLY A 129 2.09 -12.88 15.59
N LEU A 130 1.57 -11.66 15.83
CA LEU A 130 2.15 -10.42 15.28
C LEU A 130 3.58 -10.16 15.78
N ARG A 131 3.88 -10.60 17.01
CA ARG A 131 5.23 -10.64 17.59
C ARG A 131 5.62 -12.10 17.81
N HIS A 132 6.91 -12.35 18.01
CA HIS A 132 7.44 -13.71 18.21
C HIS A 132 6.90 -14.40 19.49
N ASP A 133 6.48 -13.60 20.46
CA ASP A 133 6.09 -13.98 21.82
C ASP A 133 4.59 -13.83 22.07
N ALA A 134 3.88 -13.03 21.26
CA ALA A 134 2.51 -12.61 21.52
C ALA A 134 1.79 -12.11 20.26
N GLY A 135 0.49 -11.86 20.40
CA GLY A 135 -0.35 -11.28 19.35
C GLY A 135 -0.95 -12.32 18.43
N ARG A 136 -1.26 -13.51 18.98
CA ARG A 136 -2.05 -14.51 18.27
C ARG A 136 -3.47 -14.01 18.02
N PHE A 137 -3.98 -14.30 16.84
CA PHE A 137 -5.32 -13.89 16.44
C PHE A 137 -5.93 -14.90 15.47
N GLU A 138 -7.25 -14.79 15.30
CA GLU A 138 -7.99 -15.51 14.28
C GLU A 138 -8.58 -14.50 13.28
N VAL A 139 -8.53 -14.83 11.99
CA VAL A 139 -9.33 -14.11 10.99
C VAL A 139 -10.77 -14.59 11.14
N VAL A 140 -11.69 -13.70 11.47
CA VAL A 140 -13.09 -14.07 11.72
C VAL A 140 -13.98 -13.82 10.50
N GLU A 141 -13.79 -12.67 9.86
CA GLU A 141 -14.60 -12.21 8.72
C GLU A 141 -13.72 -11.39 7.78
N ILE A 142 -14.08 -11.42 6.49
CA ILE A 142 -13.50 -10.55 5.48
C ILE A 142 -14.64 -9.78 4.81
N TYR A 143 -14.49 -8.47 4.76
CA TYR A 143 -15.39 -7.57 4.04
C TYR A 143 -14.68 -7.05 2.79
N ALA A 144 -15.43 -6.88 1.71
CA ALA A 144 -14.99 -6.15 0.54
C ALA A 144 -15.87 -4.93 0.34
N GLU A 145 -15.28 -3.81 -0.07
CA GLU A 145 -16.07 -2.61 -0.32
C GLU A 145 -16.71 -2.64 -1.73
N ASP A 146 -18.00 -2.38 -1.82
CA ASP A 146 -18.75 -2.32 -3.08
C ASP A 146 -18.62 -0.97 -3.82
N SER A 147 -19.32 -0.82 -4.95
CA SER A 147 -19.32 0.44 -5.72
C SER A 147 -19.95 1.62 -4.98
N ALA A 148 -20.72 1.41 -3.92
CA ALA A 148 -21.22 2.48 -3.04
C ALA A 148 -20.24 2.80 -1.89
N CYS A 149 -19.03 2.23 -1.91
CA CYS A 149 -18.05 2.29 -0.83
C CYS A 149 -18.54 1.71 0.49
N GLN A 150 -19.52 0.78 0.46
CA GLN A 150 -20.02 0.11 1.65
C GLN A 150 -19.33 -1.25 1.83
N PRO A 151 -18.96 -1.62 3.07
CA PRO A 151 -18.36 -2.92 3.35
C PRO A 151 -19.42 -4.03 3.25
N GLN A 152 -19.23 -4.96 2.32
CA GLN A 152 -20.04 -6.17 2.16
C GLN A 152 -19.25 -7.36 2.69
N LYS A 153 -19.86 -8.17 3.55
CA LYS A 153 -19.21 -9.39 4.02
C LYS A 153 -19.12 -10.39 2.87
N ILE A 154 -17.91 -10.86 2.59
CA ILE A 154 -17.64 -11.81 1.50
C ILE A 154 -17.22 -13.18 2.01
N TRP A 155 -16.69 -13.28 3.23
CA TRP A 155 -16.23 -14.54 3.80
C TRP A 155 -16.28 -14.52 5.33
N SER A 156 -16.60 -15.66 5.92
CA SER A 156 -16.52 -15.93 7.35
C SER A 156 -15.65 -17.16 7.63
N ARG A 157 -15.01 -17.22 8.80
CA ARG A 157 -14.19 -18.36 9.22
C ARG A 157 -14.96 -19.68 9.12
N GLY A 158 -14.38 -20.63 8.38
CA GLY A 158 -14.98 -21.94 8.11
C GLY A 158 -15.71 -22.05 6.77
N GLU A 159 -15.92 -20.95 6.07
CA GLU A 159 -16.48 -20.95 4.72
C GLU A 159 -15.41 -21.27 3.66
N SER A 160 -15.84 -21.86 2.54
CA SER A 160 -14.98 -22.14 1.39
C SER A 160 -14.81 -20.91 0.50
N PHE A 161 -13.61 -20.71 -0.04
CA PHE A 161 -13.31 -19.65 -1.00
C PHE A 161 -13.82 -19.94 -2.43
N ASN A 162 -14.41 -21.10 -2.70
CA ASN A 162 -14.82 -21.50 -4.06
C ASN A 162 -15.97 -20.65 -4.63
N ALA A 163 -16.81 -20.06 -3.77
CA ALA A 163 -17.93 -19.21 -4.17
C ALA A 163 -17.67 -17.71 -3.89
N LEU A 164 -16.42 -17.32 -3.60
CA LEU A 164 -16.10 -15.95 -3.25
C LEU A 164 -16.29 -15.02 -4.46
N MET A 165 -17.25 -14.11 -4.37
CA MET A 165 -17.37 -12.99 -5.29
C MET A 165 -16.74 -11.75 -4.64
N VAL A 166 -15.80 -11.13 -5.34
CA VAL A 166 -15.12 -9.92 -4.89
C VAL A 166 -15.46 -8.77 -5.84
N PRO A 167 -15.93 -7.62 -5.31
CA PRO A 167 -16.19 -6.44 -6.12
C PRO A 167 -14.85 -5.84 -6.60
N VAL A 168 -14.50 -6.13 -7.85
CA VAL A 168 -13.36 -5.51 -8.54
C VAL A 168 -13.77 -4.11 -9.00
N ARG A 169 -12.88 -3.14 -8.80
CA ARG A 169 -13.05 -1.76 -9.25
C ARG A 169 -12.02 -1.42 -10.30
N ASP A 170 -12.42 -0.63 -11.29
CA ASP A 170 -11.50 0.00 -12.23
C ASP A 170 -11.02 1.38 -11.75
N GLY A 171 -9.82 1.76 -12.20
CA GLY A 171 -9.16 2.99 -11.78
C GLY A 171 -9.88 4.25 -12.26
N ASP A 172 -10.45 4.26 -13.47
CA ASP A 172 -11.17 5.43 -13.99
C ASP A 172 -12.44 5.68 -13.19
N TRP A 173 -13.23 4.63 -12.92
CA TRP A 173 -14.41 4.72 -12.08
C TRP A 173 -14.09 5.29 -10.70
N TRP A 174 -13.01 4.80 -10.07
CA TRP A 174 -12.60 5.30 -8.77
C TRP A 174 -12.08 6.75 -8.83
N LEU A 175 -11.28 7.09 -9.84
CA LEU A 175 -10.80 8.45 -10.04
C LEU A 175 -11.94 9.44 -10.30
N ASN A 176 -12.99 9.03 -11.01
CA ASN A 176 -14.19 9.85 -11.23
C ASN A 176 -14.97 10.15 -9.93
N SER A 177 -14.74 9.38 -8.86
CA SER A 177 -15.28 9.67 -7.52
C SER A 177 -14.39 10.64 -6.71
N CYS A 178 -13.22 10.99 -7.23
CA CYS A 178 -12.26 11.89 -6.60
C CYS A 178 -12.34 13.30 -7.20
N ALA A 179 -11.85 14.30 -6.46
CA ALA A 179 -11.74 15.66 -6.97
C ALA A 179 -10.47 15.77 -7.86
N LEU A 180 -10.64 15.52 -9.17
CA LEU A 180 -9.53 15.49 -10.14
C LEU A 180 -9.13 16.87 -10.66
N GLU A 181 -10.10 17.78 -10.81
CA GLU A 181 -9.89 19.15 -11.28
C GLU A 181 -9.56 20.06 -10.09
N CYS A 182 -8.36 19.91 -9.54
CA CYS A 182 -7.89 20.71 -8.41
C CYS A 182 -6.51 21.29 -8.70
N ASP A 183 -6.40 22.61 -8.62
CA ASP A 183 -5.14 23.35 -8.63
C ASP A 183 -4.58 23.57 -7.22
N HIS A 184 -5.29 23.09 -6.18
CA HIS A 184 -4.86 23.12 -4.80
C HIS A 184 -5.22 21.81 -4.08
N ILE A 185 -4.19 21.11 -3.59
CA ILE A 185 -4.34 19.89 -2.80
C ILE A 185 -3.38 19.88 -1.61
N GLN A 186 -3.71 19.05 -0.63
CA GLN A 186 -2.79 18.69 0.44
C GLN A 186 -2.48 17.20 0.40
N LEU A 187 -1.19 16.85 0.38
CA LEU A 187 -0.76 15.48 0.59
C LEU A 187 -0.49 15.27 2.08
N ARG A 188 -1.20 14.33 2.70
CA ARG A 188 -1.01 13.97 4.12
C ARG A 188 -0.42 12.57 4.23
N PHE A 189 0.80 12.47 4.75
CA PHE A 189 1.46 11.20 5.10
C PHE A 189 0.98 10.75 6.48
N LEU A 190 0.16 9.69 6.48
CA LEU A 190 -0.50 9.13 7.66
C LEU A 190 0.36 8.08 8.37
N MET A 191 1.31 7.48 7.66
CA MET A 191 2.27 6.51 8.21
C MET A 191 3.68 6.88 7.69
N PRO A 192 4.76 6.59 8.45
CA PRO A 192 6.09 7.05 8.08
C PRO A 192 6.56 6.49 6.74
N SER A 193 6.88 7.39 5.81
CA SER A 193 7.37 7.05 4.47
C SER A 193 8.89 7.15 4.42
N ARG A 194 9.57 6.01 4.30
CA ARG A 194 11.03 5.96 4.16
C ARG A 194 11.42 5.95 2.68
N LEU A 195 11.60 7.14 2.12
CA LEU A 195 12.08 7.35 0.74
C LEU A 195 13.61 7.22 0.69
N ILE A 196 14.13 6.38 -0.20
CA ILE A 196 15.57 6.09 -0.30
C ILE A 196 16.11 6.65 -1.63
N VAL A 197 17.14 7.48 -1.55
CA VAL A 197 17.89 8.01 -2.71
C VAL A 197 19.36 7.68 -2.50
N LYS A 198 20.01 7.05 -3.50
CA LYS A 198 21.44 6.64 -3.42
C LYS A 198 21.77 5.92 -2.09
N GLN A 199 20.93 4.95 -1.70
CA GLN A 199 21.02 4.16 -0.47
C GLN A 199 20.87 4.95 0.85
N ARG A 200 20.50 6.23 0.81
CA ARG A 200 20.29 7.06 2.00
C ARG A 200 18.82 7.48 2.14
N PRO A 201 18.28 7.54 3.36
CA PRO A 201 16.96 8.11 3.58
C PRO A 201 16.91 9.59 3.22
N MET A 202 15.79 10.02 2.63
CA MET A 202 15.48 11.41 2.38
C MET A 202 14.79 11.99 3.62
N PHE A 203 15.45 12.92 4.30
CA PHE A 203 14.95 13.54 5.54
C PHE A 203 14.08 14.78 5.30
N TYR A 204 14.35 15.52 4.22
CA TYR A 204 13.67 16.78 3.89
C TYR A 204 13.06 16.71 2.49
N PRO A 205 11.95 15.99 2.31
CA PRO A 205 11.33 15.87 1.01
C PRO A 205 10.58 17.14 0.59
N THR A 206 10.68 17.47 -0.70
CA THR A 206 9.83 18.44 -1.40
C THR A 206 8.94 17.70 -2.39
N PHE A 207 7.89 18.34 -2.90
CA PHE A 207 6.99 17.69 -3.86
C PHE A 207 7.71 17.16 -5.10
N LYS A 208 8.60 17.96 -5.69
CA LYS A 208 9.48 17.57 -6.81
C LYS A 208 10.30 16.31 -6.51
N LEU A 209 10.68 16.09 -5.25
CA LEU A 209 11.44 14.91 -4.83
C LEU A 209 10.54 13.70 -4.52
N ILE A 210 9.29 13.92 -4.08
CA ILE A 210 8.31 12.88 -3.77
C ILE A 210 7.68 12.30 -5.03
N PHE A 211 7.26 13.17 -5.95
CA PHE A 211 6.48 12.78 -7.14
C PHE A 211 7.13 11.67 -7.99
N PRO A 212 8.46 11.65 -8.25
CA PRO A 212 9.10 10.54 -8.94
C PRO A 212 8.90 9.18 -8.26
N PHE A 213 8.77 9.12 -6.93
CA PHE A 213 8.47 7.89 -6.23
C PHE A 213 7.03 7.44 -6.45
N ILE A 214 6.09 8.38 -6.48
CA ILE A 214 4.67 8.10 -6.73
C ILE A 214 4.51 7.58 -8.16
N LEU A 215 4.99 8.34 -9.15
CA LEU A 215 4.88 7.99 -10.56
C LEU A 215 5.45 6.60 -10.84
N ARG A 216 6.69 6.34 -10.40
CA ARG A 216 7.33 5.02 -10.57
C ARG A 216 6.55 3.89 -9.92
N ARG A 217 5.95 4.14 -8.75
CA ARG A 217 5.18 3.12 -8.05
C ARG A 217 3.88 2.81 -8.77
N VAL A 218 3.15 3.84 -9.22
CA VAL A 218 1.91 3.68 -9.99
C VAL A 218 2.18 2.92 -11.28
N THR A 219 3.11 3.39 -12.11
CA THR A 219 3.43 2.75 -13.39
C THR A 219 3.89 1.30 -13.18
N SER A 220 4.76 1.04 -12.19
CA SER A 220 5.25 -0.31 -11.91
C SER A 220 4.17 -1.26 -11.39
N MET A 221 3.26 -0.80 -10.53
CA MET A 221 2.19 -1.64 -9.97
C MET A 221 1.14 -1.98 -11.04
N LEU A 222 0.73 -0.99 -11.84
CA LEU A 222 -0.24 -1.19 -12.91
C LEU A 222 0.31 -2.10 -14.02
N TYR A 223 1.57 -1.91 -14.38
CA TYR A 223 2.23 -2.78 -15.34
C TYR A 223 2.29 -4.23 -14.84
N ALA A 224 2.74 -4.44 -13.59
CA ALA A 224 2.96 -5.78 -13.06
C ALA A 224 1.68 -6.55 -12.72
N HIS A 225 0.63 -5.87 -12.26
CA HIS A 225 -0.56 -6.53 -11.70
C HIS A 225 -1.82 -6.33 -12.52
N CYS A 226 -1.87 -5.29 -13.35
CA CYS A 226 -3.04 -4.98 -14.18
C CYS A 226 -2.77 -5.21 -15.68
N CYS A 227 -1.56 -5.64 -16.05
CA CYS A 227 -1.08 -5.74 -17.43
C CYS A 227 -1.34 -4.42 -18.20
N LEU A 228 -1.20 -3.30 -17.50
CA LEU A 228 -1.48 -1.95 -17.99
C LEU A 228 -0.16 -1.19 -18.09
N ASP A 229 0.34 -1.09 -19.32
CA ASP A 229 1.45 -0.19 -19.64
C ASP A 229 0.88 1.20 -19.89
N LEU A 230 1.33 2.17 -19.10
CA LEU A 230 0.89 3.55 -19.23
C LEU A 230 1.80 4.25 -20.24
N ASP A 231 1.24 4.64 -21.38
CA ASP A 231 1.91 5.52 -22.34
C ASP A 231 1.96 6.94 -21.76
N VAL A 232 3.01 7.21 -20.98
CA VAL A 232 3.20 8.48 -20.28
C VAL A 232 4.55 9.09 -20.60
N ASP A 233 4.55 10.38 -20.92
CA ASP A 233 5.79 11.16 -20.96
C ASP A 233 6.23 11.46 -19.51
N ALA A 234 7.02 10.54 -18.95
CA ALA A 234 7.55 10.69 -17.61
C ALA A 234 8.39 11.95 -17.46
N GLN A 235 9.11 12.40 -18.50
CA GLN A 235 9.93 13.61 -18.41
C GLN A 235 9.04 14.85 -18.31
N ALA A 236 7.97 14.93 -19.09
CA ALA A 236 6.99 16.01 -19.00
C ALA A 236 6.30 16.04 -17.62
N LEU A 237 5.84 14.89 -17.12
CA LEU A 237 5.21 14.79 -15.79
C LEU A 237 6.16 15.23 -14.66
N LEU A 238 7.43 14.85 -14.73
CA LEU A 238 8.45 15.26 -13.76
C LEU A 238 8.78 16.75 -13.85
N ALA A 239 8.75 17.35 -15.05
CA ALA A 239 8.91 18.78 -15.23
C ALA A 239 7.74 19.56 -14.64
N MET A 240 6.49 19.11 -14.88
CA MET A 240 5.28 19.67 -14.28
C MET A 240 5.31 19.59 -12.76
N ALA A 241 5.73 18.46 -12.18
CA ALA A 241 5.90 18.34 -10.73
C ALA A 241 6.95 19.32 -10.16
N GLY A 242 7.88 19.79 -11.01
CA GLY A 242 8.86 20.82 -10.66
C GLY A 242 8.32 22.25 -10.70
N SER A 243 7.19 22.50 -11.39
CA SER A 243 6.55 23.82 -11.47
C SER A 243 5.41 24.00 -10.47
N VAL A 244 5.00 22.95 -9.77
CA VAL A 244 4.01 23.04 -8.68
C VAL A 244 4.62 23.77 -7.48
N GLU A 245 3.93 24.78 -7.00
CA GLU A 245 4.32 25.58 -5.85
C GLU A 245 3.98 24.85 -4.54
N THR A 246 4.83 25.02 -3.53
CA THR A 246 4.60 24.51 -2.18
C THR A 246 4.27 25.68 -1.27
N GLN A 247 3.01 25.82 -0.87
CA GLN A 247 2.58 26.88 0.05
C GLN A 247 3.06 26.61 1.47
N LYS A 248 2.99 25.34 1.90
CA LYS A 248 3.41 24.91 3.23
C LYS A 248 4.00 23.50 3.17
N ASN A 249 5.06 23.27 3.94
CA ASN A 249 5.66 21.95 4.09
C ASN A 249 5.91 21.65 5.57
N ASP A 250 5.00 20.87 6.15
CA ASP A 250 5.07 20.39 7.54
C ASP A 250 5.60 18.96 7.62
N LEU A 251 6.22 18.44 6.55
CA LEU A 251 6.79 17.11 6.53
C LEU A 251 7.99 17.03 7.46
N LYS A 252 7.96 16.06 8.37
CA LYS A 252 9.02 15.83 9.38
C LYS A 252 9.42 14.38 9.41
N TRP A 253 10.70 14.17 9.67
CA TRP A 253 11.21 12.83 9.95
C TRP A 253 10.74 12.37 11.33
N ASN A 254 10.06 11.22 11.39
CA ASN A 254 9.61 10.60 12.62
C ASN A 254 10.34 9.26 12.80
N ASP A 255 11.13 9.16 13.87
CA ASP A 255 11.80 7.93 14.27
C ASP A 255 10.89 7.10 15.17
N TRP A 256 10.51 5.91 14.69
CA TRP A 256 9.60 5.01 15.40
C TRP A 256 10.34 3.84 16.06
N ARG A 257 11.66 3.73 15.84
CA ARG A 257 12.52 2.70 16.45
C ARG A 257 13.98 3.08 16.36
N GLU A 258 14.76 2.64 17.35
CA GLU A 258 16.21 2.55 17.24
C GLU A 258 16.67 1.10 17.01
N LEU A 259 17.63 0.92 16.10
CA LEU A 259 18.41 -0.31 15.99
C LEU A 259 19.71 -0.12 16.74
N GLN A 260 20.07 -1.04 17.62
CA GLN A 260 21.44 -1.08 18.13
C GLN A 260 22.37 -1.49 16.99
N GLY A 261 23.30 -0.60 16.63
CA GLY A 261 24.35 -0.88 15.66
C GLY A 261 25.67 -1.23 16.35
N VAL A 262 26.63 -1.74 15.59
CA VAL A 262 27.97 -2.09 16.11
C VAL A 262 28.74 -0.85 16.58
N ASP A 263 28.60 0.29 15.90
CA ASP A 263 29.24 1.56 16.27
C ASP A 263 28.27 2.63 16.82
N ARG A 264 27.05 2.71 16.29
CA ARG A 264 26.02 3.68 16.71
C ARG A 264 24.62 3.12 16.51
N ASN A 265 23.68 3.56 17.35
CA ASN A 265 22.27 3.26 17.14
C ASN A 265 21.79 3.89 15.82
N LEU A 266 21.06 3.10 15.03
CA LEU A 266 20.53 3.51 13.73
C LEU A 266 19.02 3.72 13.86
N ALA A 267 18.60 4.98 13.79
CA ALA A 267 17.19 5.32 13.88
C ALA A 267 16.44 4.86 12.60
N LEU A 268 15.38 4.09 12.84
CA LEU A 268 14.42 3.67 11.84
C LEU A 268 13.22 4.61 11.90
N GLY A 269 13.28 5.61 11.03
CA GLY A 269 12.16 6.49 10.76
C GLY A 269 11.71 6.52 9.31
N GLY A 270 10.78 7.42 9.07
CA GLY A 270 10.29 7.86 7.77
C GLY A 270 9.64 9.24 7.91
N VAL A 271 9.26 9.84 6.79
CA VAL A 271 8.63 11.16 6.79
C VAL A 271 7.12 11.03 7.01
N GLU A 272 6.58 11.90 7.86
CA GLU A 272 5.15 12.07 8.16
C GLU A 272 4.78 13.56 8.15
N GLY A 273 3.49 13.86 8.18
CA GLY A 273 2.97 15.22 8.17
C GLY A 273 2.28 15.56 6.85
N SER A 274 2.32 16.84 6.47
CA SER A 274 1.59 17.32 5.29
C SER A 274 2.39 18.31 4.44
N ILE A 275 2.05 18.36 3.16
CA ILE A 275 2.55 19.37 2.22
C ILE A 275 1.38 19.92 1.40
N ASP A 276 1.29 21.24 1.34
CA ASP A 276 0.23 22.00 0.67
C ASP A 276 0.76 22.45 -0.68
N LEU A 277 0.06 22.06 -1.74
CA LEU A 277 0.53 22.16 -3.12
C LEU A 277 -0.44 22.99 -3.95
N TYR A 278 0.10 23.93 -4.72
CA TYR A 278 -0.67 24.83 -5.56
C TYR A 278 -0.09 24.92 -6.97
N GLY A 279 -0.96 25.03 -7.98
CA GLY A 279 -0.60 25.32 -9.36
C GLY A 279 -1.38 24.48 -10.37
N SER A 280 -1.64 25.06 -11.55
CA SER A 280 -2.45 24.44 -12.61
C SER A 280 -1.92 23.09 -13.10
N ALA A 281 -0.60 22.89 -13.04
CA ALA A 281 0.04 21.63 -13.38
C ALA A 281 -0.45 20.45 -12.52
N LEU A 282 -1.06 20.69 -11.36
CA LEU A 282 -1.62 19.63 -10.52
C LEU A 282 -2.71 18.84 -11.22
N ILE A 283 -3.49 19.45 -12.11
CA ILE A 283 -4.61 18.79 -12.82
C ILE A 283 -4.11 17.52 -13.52
N ASP A 284 -2.93 17.55 -14.14
CA ASP A 284 -2.33 16.41 -14.83
C ASP A 284 -1.64 15.41 -13.89
N LEU A 285 -1.27 15.83 -12.68
CA LEU A 285 -0.54 15.00 -11.72
C LEU A 285 -1.48 14.29 -10.73
N VAL A 286 -2.63 14.88 -10.44
CA VAL A 286 -3.61 14.43 -9.45
C VAL A 286 -4.06 12.98 -9.64
N PRO A 287 -4.33 12.46 -10.85
CA PRO A 287 -4.68 11.04 -11.03
C PRO A 287 -3.61 10.09 -10.46
N TYR A 288 -2.33 10.39 -10.68
CA TYR A 288 -1.22 9.60 -10.14
C TYR A 288 -1.10 9.74 -8.61
N LEU A 289 -1.39 10.93 -8.08
CA LEU A 289 -1.38 11.16 -6.64
C LEU A 289 -2.46 10.35 -5.92
N TYR A 290 -3.68 10.31 -6.47
CA TYR A 290 -4.76 9.49 -5.95
C TYR A 290 -4.45 8.00 -6.09
N LEU A 291 -4.07 7.52 -7.28
CA LEU A 291 -3.71 6.10 -7.47
C LEU A 291 -2.59 5.66 -6.54
N GLY A 292 -1.53 6.47 -6.41
CA GLY A 292 -0.43 6.17 -5.50
C GLY A 292 -0.86 6.12 -4.03
N SER A 293 -1.92 6.84 -3.64
CA SER A 293 -2.45 6.81 -2.26
C SER A 293 -3.06 5.46 -1.90
N LEU A 294 -3.55 4.71 -2.90
CA LEU A 294 -3.99 3.32 -2.76
C LEU A 294 -2.81 2.32 -2.69
N MET A 295 -1.60 2.79 -2.96
CA MET A 295 -0.41 1.94 -3.03
C MET A 295 0.56 2.15 -1.88
N ASN A 296 0.37 3.16 -1.02
CA ASN A 296 1.40 3.68 -0.11
C ASN A 296 2.69 4.12 -0.84
N LEU A 297 3.70 4.63 -0.13
CA LEU A 297 4.94 5.13 -0.74
C LEU A 297 6.21 4.76 0.04
N GLY A 298 7.27 4.37 -0.68
CA GLY A 298 8.61 4.17 -0.10
C GLY A 298 8.93 2.74 0.33
N LYS A 299 9.97 2.58 1.16
CA LYS A 299 10.42 1.26 1.61
C LYS A 299 9.36 0.60 2.50
N ASN A 300 9.04 -0.67 2.21
CA ASN A 300 7.98 -1.44 2.86
C ASN A 300 6.55 -0.92 2.61
N ALA A 301 6.31 -0.17 1.53
CA ALA A 301 4.97 0.34 1.18
C ALA A 301 3.86 -0.73 1.17
N ALA A 302 4.12 -1.90 0.56
CA ALA A 302 3.17 -3.03 0.55
C ALA A 302 2.79 -3.54 1.96
N TYR A 303 3.64 -3.30 2.95
CA TYR A 303 3.49 -3.77 4.32
C TYR A 303 3.08 -2.63 5.27
N GLY A 304 2.45 -1.57 4.75
CA GLY A 304 1.80 -0.53 5.54
C GLY A 304 2.63 0.70 5.90
N ALA A 305 3.90 0.78 5.47
CA ALA A 305 4.68 2.01 5.61
C ALA A 305 4.28 3.05 4.55
N GLY A 306 4.40 4.33 4.87
CA GLY A 306 4.24 5.42 3.90
C GLY A 306 2.85 5.57 3.29
N ARG A 307 1.80 5.16 4.02
CA ARG A 307 0.41 5.51 3.68
C ARG A 307 0.27 7.02 3.63
N TYR A 308 -0.32 7.52 2.57
CA TYR A 308 -0.67 8.92 2.44
C TYR A 308 -2.07 9.04 1.84
N ARG A 309 -2.65 10.23 1.93
CA ARG A 309 -3.90 10.58 1.24
C ARG A 309 -3.77 11.92 0.54
N VAL A 310 -4.55 12.09 -0.51
CA VAL A 310 -4.78 13.37 -1.17
C VAL A 310 -6.04 13.97 -0.54
N VAL A 311 -5.96 15.23 -0.11
CA VAL A 311 -7.09 15.97 0.44
C VAL A 311 -7.28 17.19 -0.45
N PRO A 312 -8.47 17.39 -1.07
CA PRO A 312 -8.79 18.64 -1.74
C PRO A 312 -8.67 19.78 -0.73
N TYR A 313 -8.05 20.90 -1.12
CA TYR A 313 -7.91 22.02 -0.19
C TYR A 313 -9.26 22.71 -0.01
N GLU A 314 -9.83 22.62 1.19
CA GLU A 314 -10.93 23.47 1.60
C GLU A 314 -10.34 24.80 2.09
N PHE A 315 -10.64 25.89 1.38
CA PHE A 315 -10.24 27.23 1.81
C PHE A 315 -10.85 27.53 3.18
N LYS A 316 -10.06 27.41 4.23
CA LYS A 316 -10.38 27.98 5.54
C LYS A 316 -10.01 29.46 5.45
N GLY A 317 -11.04 30.30 5.29
CA GLY A 317 -10.91 31.76 5.25
C GLY A 317 -10.33 32.35 6.51
#